data_AF-A0A6C0J137-F1
#
_entry.id   AF-A0A6C0J137-F1
#
_cell.length_a   1.000
_cell.length_b   1.000
_cell.length_c   1.000
_cell.angle_alpha   90.00
_cell.angle_beta   90.00
_cell.angle_gamma   90.00
#
_symmetry.space_group_name_H-M   'P 1'
#
loop_
_entity.id
_entity.type
_entity.pdbx_description
1 polymer ?
#
loop_
_entity_poly.entity_id
_entity_poly.type
_entity_poly.pdbx_seq_one_letter_code
_entity_poly.pdbx_strand_id
1 'polypeptide(L)'
;MNFPKTAGQCKYMLALRSSKPIIIGTGPAGTGKTMLACNIATEHILKHPRARVVLTRPIVAADEDMGYLPGDMDQKMEPWTRPMYDIFEQSMTHNQMDRCICIEPLGYMRGRTFNHTLIIADEMQNSTPNQMKLLLTRLGEGTKIVVTGDLEQSDLEGANGLENLVYKMQCMELDYIQHVEMEDDDIIRHPAVKEVLGILSK
;
A
#
# COMPACT_ATOMS: atom_id res chain seq x y z
N MET A 1 7.61 16.54 -5.99
CA MET A 1 6.54 15.55 -6.26
C MET A 1 6.95 14.72 -7.46
N ASN A 2 7.01 13.40 -7.30
CA ASN A 2 7.24 12.49 -8.42
C ASN A 2 5.94 12.33 -9.21
N PHE A 3 5.95 12.80 -10.46
CA PHE A 3 4.83 12.65 -11.39
C PHE A 3 4.85 11.26 -12.04
N PRO A 4 3.68 10.70 -12.40
CA PRO A 4 3.61 9.47 -13.19
C PRO A 4 4.27 9.70 -14.54
N LYS A 5 5.02 8.71 -15.01
CA LYS A 5 5.78 8.79 -16.26
C LYS A 5 5.27 7.81 -17.32
N THR A 6 4.43 6.85 -16.94
CA THR A 6 3.84 5.85 -17.84
C THR A 6 2.31 5.96 -17.84
N ALA A 7 1.67 5.33 -18.83
CA ALA A 7 0.21 5.34 -18.94
C ALA A 7 -0.49 4.64 -17.77
N GLY A 8 0.03 3.50 -17.28
CA GLY A 8 -0.53 2.79 -16.13
C GLY A 8 -0.36 3.57 -14.83
N GLN A 9 0.79 4.21 -14.61
CA GLN A 9 0.98 5.12 -13.48
C GLN A 9 0.00 6.30 -13.52
N CYS A 10 -0.27 6.87 -14.70
CA CYS A 10 -1.28 7.91 -14.88
C CYS A 10 -2.69 7.41 -14.53
N LYS A 11 -3.08 6.23 -15.03
CA LYS A 11 -4.37 5.60 -14.70
C LYS A 11 -4.51 5.36 -13.19
N TYR A 12 -3.46 4.87 -12.54
CA TYR A 12 -3.45 4.63 -11.11
C TYR A 12 -3.56 5.94 -10.31
N MET A 13 -2.81 6.98 -10.69
CA MET A 13 -2.90 8.28 -10.04
C MET A 13 -4.30 8.93 -10.19
N LEU A 14 -4.94 8.77 -11.36
CA LEU A 14 -6.33 9.21 -11.55
C LEU A 14 -7.30 8.44 -10.64
N ALA A 15 -7.14 7.12 -10.51
CA ALA A 15 -7.93 6.31 -9.59
C ALA A 15 -7.74 6.76 -8.13
N LEU A 16 -6.49 6.98 -7.70
CA LEU A 16 -6.18 7.48 -6.36
C LEU A 16 -6.85 8.83 -6.05
N ARG A 17 -6.97 9.73 -7.05
CA ARG A 17 -7.63 11.04 -6.92
C ARG A 17 -9.14 11.00 -7.12
N SER A 18 -9.72 9.88 -7.54
CA SER A 18 -11.16 9.72 -7.72
C SER A 18 -11.93 9.82 -6.38
N SER A 19 -13.26 9.93 -6.45
CA SER A 19 -14.13 9.89 -5.26
C SER A 19 -14.30 8.50 -4.66
N LYS A 20 -13.80 7.44 -5.32
CA LYS A 20 -14.00 6.06 -4.85
C LYS A 20 -13.25 5.81 -3.55
N PRO A 21 -13.91 5.27 -2.51
CA PRO A 21 -13.29 5.05 -1.20
C PRO A 21 -12.28 3.91 -1.18
N ILE A 22 -12.34 2.95 -2.10
CA ILE A 22 -11.40 1.82 -2.11
C ILE A 22 -10.69 1.76 -3.47
N ILE A 23 -9.37 1.90 -3.45
CA ILE A 23 -8.52 1.78 -4.64
C ILE A 23 -7.58 0.60 -4.45
N ILE A 24 -7.54 -0.30 -5.43
CA ILE A 24 -6.65 -1.46 -5.46
C ILE A 24 -5.66 -1.23 -6.60
N GLY A 25 -4.37 -1.13 -6.29
CA GLY A 25 -3.29 -1.03 -7.25
C GLY A 25 -2.46 -2.30 -7.25
N THR A 26 -2.57 -3.11 -8.31
CA THR A 26 -1.72 -4.28 -8.51
C THR A 26 -0.66 -4.02 -9.57
N GLY A 27 0.45 -4.73 -9.49
CA GLY A 27 1.46 -4.74 -10.56
C GLY A 27 2.84 -5.06 -10.02
N PRO A 28 3.83 -5.25 -10.91
CA PRO A 28 5.19 -5.61 -10.53
C PRO A 28 5.85 -4.62 -9.56
N ALA A 29 6.87 -5.07 -8.82
CA ALA A 29 7.77 -4.18 -8.09
C ALA A 29 8.38 -3.10 -9.02
N GLY A 30 8.47 -1.84 -8.58
CA GLY A 30 9.04 -0.74 -9.36
C GLY A 30 8.09 -0.05 -10.35
N THR A 31 6.82 -0.47 -10.44
CA THR A 31 5.76 0.27 -11.14
C THR A 31 5.36 1.57 -10.44
N GLY A 32 5.75 1.75 -9.17
CA GLY A 32 5.49 2.98 -8.40
C GLY A 32 4.18 2.99 -7.61
N LYS A 33 3.47 1.86 -7.49
CA LYS A 33 2.24 1.69 -6.70
C LYS A 33 2.29 2.37 -5.31
N THR A 34 3.18 1.91 -4.44
CA THR A 34 3.32 2.46 -3.07
C THR A 34 3.75 3.92 -3.07
N MET A 35 4.71 4.28 -3.94
CA MET A 35 5.20 5.65 -4.06
C MET A 35 4.09 6.64 -4.43
N LEU A 36 3.26 6.31 -5.42
CA LEU A 36 2.16 7.17 -5.85
C LEU A 36 1.08 7.27 -4.77
N ALA A 37 0.80 6.19 -4.03
CA ALA A 37 -0.09 6.22 -2.88
C ALA A 37 0.43 7.15 -1.77
N CYS A 38 1.72 7.08 -1.42
CA CYS A 38 2.37 7.97 -0.45
C CYS A 38 2.35 9.44 -0.90
N ASN A 39 2.53 9.72 -2.20
CA ASN A 39 2.42 11.08 -2.73
C ASN A 39 1.02 11.65 -2.53
N ILE A 40 -0.03 10.84 -2.76
CA ILE A 40 -1.42 11.26 -2.51
C ILE A 40 -1.70 11.44 -1.02
N ALA A 41 -1.13 10.60 -0.16
CA ALA A 41 -1.18 10.79 1.29
C ALA A 41 -0.51 12.10 1.73
N THR A 42 0.64 12.42 1.18
CA THR A 42 1.34 13.69 1.42
C THR A 42 0.47 14.87 1.00
N GLU A 43 -0.11 14.83 -0.21
CA GLU A 43 -1.05 15.86 -0.66
C GLU A 43 -2.25 15.99 0.29
N HIS A 44 -2.80 14.87 0.76
CA HIS A 44 -3.91 14.86 1.71
C HIS A 44 -3.53 15.54 3.03
N ILE A 45 -2.34 15.25 3.56
CA ILE A 45 -1.82 15.87 4.80
C ILE A 45 -1.60 17.37 4.65
N LEU A 46 -0.97 17.79 3.55
CA LEU A 46 -0.69 19.20 3.30
C LEU A 46 -1.98 20.03 3.07
N LYS A 47 -3.04 19.41 2.52
CA LYS A 47 -4.33 20.08 2.27
C LYS A 47 -5.23 20.16 3.50
N HIS A 48 -5.11 19.23 4.47
CA HIS A 48 -6.04 19.14 5.60
C HIS A 48 -5.29 19.24 6.94
N PRO A 49 -5.55 20.29 7.76
CA PRO A 49 -4.86 20.52 9.05
C PRO A 49 -5.02 19.41 10.10
N ARG A 50 -5.97 18.48 9.89
CA ARG A 50 -6.26 17.32 10.75
C ARG A 50 -6.29 16.01 9.96
N ALA A 51 -5.56 15.96 8.84
CA ALA A 51 -5.39 14.72 8.09
C ALA A 51 -4.86 13.61 8.98
N ARG A 52 -5.39 12.41 8.76
CA ARG A 52 -4.91 11.19 9.38
C ARG A 52 -4.58 10.19 8.28
N VAL A 53 -3.36 9.68 8.30
CA VAL A 53 -2.88 8.62 7.43
C VAL A 53 -2.51 7.42 8.29
N VAL A 54 -2.99 6.24 7.88
CA VAL A 54 -2.65 4.97 8.53
C VAL A 54 -1.88 4.12 7.53
N LEU A 55 -0.73 3.63 7.95
CA LEU A 55 0.07 2.67 7.19
C LEU A 55 -0.12 1.29 7.81
N THR A 56 -0.38 0.30 6.98
CA THR A 56 -0.53 -1.09 7.43
C THR A 56 0.07 -2.05 6.42
N ARG A 57 0.57 -3.17 6.91
CA ARG A 57 1.15 -4.26 6.11
C ARG A 57 0.78 -5.59 6.78
N PRO A 58 0.49 -6.67 6.02
CA PRO A 58 0.35 -7.99 6.57
C PRO A 58 1.65 -8.45 7.24
N ILE A 59 1.52 -9.04 8.42
CA ILE A 59 2.62 -9.76 9.05
C ILE A 59 2.70 -11.14 8.39
N VAL A 60 3.74 -11.35 7.60
CA VAL A 60 4.17 -12.68 7.18
C VAL A 60 5.27 -13.10 8.13
N ALA A 61 5.22 -14.33 8.63
CA ALA A 61 6.38 -14.94 9.24
C ALA A 61 7.37 -15.24 8.11
N ALA A 62 8.22 -14.27 7.77
CA ALA A 62 9.44 -14.59 7.04
C ALA A 62 10.32 -15.47 7.94
N ASP A 63 11.20 -16.28 7.35
CA ASP A 63 12.12 -17.22 8.03
C ASP A 63 12.98 -16.62 9.17
N GLU A 64 12.98 -15.30 9.34
CA GLU A 64 13.48 -14.63 10.55
C GLU A 64 12.31 -14.36 11.49
N ASP A 65 12.24 -15.15 12.57
CA ASP A 65 11.33 -14.95 13.69
C ASP A 65 11.18 -13.45 14.04
N MET A 66 10.05 -12.86 13.64
CA MET A 66 9.62 -11.52 14.07
C MET A 66 9.48 -11.43 15.61
N GLY A 67 9.59 -12.57 16.31
CA GLY A 67 9.76 -12.68 17.74
C GLY A 67 11.08 -12.12 18.30
N TYR A 68 12.12 -11.93 17.48
CA TYR A 68 13.46 -11.56 17.95
C TYR A 68 13.89 -10.10 17.74
N LEU A 69 13.09 -9.24 17.08
CA LEU A 69 13.42 -7.82 17.03
C LEU A 69 13.18 -7.20 18.44
N PRO A 70 14.20 -6.70 19.13
CA PRO A 70 14.04 -6.09 20.45
C PRO A 70 13.32 -4.74 20.29
N GLY A 71 12.33 -4.46 21.14
CA GLY A 71 11.65 -3.17 21.14
C GLY A 71 10.15 -3.20 21.33
N ASP A 72 9.54 -2.01 21.33
CA ASP A 72 8.09 -1.83 21.23
C ASP A 72 7.57 -2.20 19.83
N MET A 73 6.25 -2.23 19.65
CA MET A 73 5.64 -2.66 18.39
C MET A 73 6.07 -1.77 17.21
N ASP A 74 6.30 -0.48 17.45
CA ASP A 74 6.72 0.47 16.42
C ASP A 74 8.13 0.17 15.95
N GLN A 75 9.06 -0.13 16.87
CA GLN A 75 10.43 -0.56 16.57
C GLN A 75 10.45 -1.88 15.77
N LYS A 76 9.53 -2.80 16.06
CA LYS A 76 9.40 -4.03 15.27
C LYS A 76 8.92 -3.75 13.85
N MET A 77 8.04 -2.76 13.67
CA MET A 77 7.45 -2.40 12.38
C MET A 77 8.29 -1.42 11.55
N GLU A 78 9.31 -0.81 12.14
CA GLU A 78 10.18 0.17 11.51
C GLU A 78 10.79 -0.32 10.19
N PRO A 79 11.38 -1.54 10.09
CA PRO A 79 12.01 -1.98 8.85
C PRO A 79 11.06 -2.02 7.65
N TRP A 80 9.78 -2.36 7.87
CA TRP A 80 8.78 -2.45 6.81
C TRP A 80 8.19 -1.11 6.42
N THR A 81 8.19 -0.15 7.34
CA THR A 81 7.58 1.16 7.15
C THR A 81 8.59 2.21 6.70
N ARG A 82 9.89 1.99 6.95
CA ARG A 82 10.99 2.87 6.53
C ARG A 82 10.93 3.27 5.05
N PRO A 83 10.68 2.38 4.07
CA PRO A 83 10.59 2.79 2.66
C PRO A 83 9.48 3.81 2.39
N MET A 84 8.36 3.74 3.12
CA MET A 84 7.28 4.72 3.00
C MET A 84 7.66 6.04 3.67
N TYR A 85 8.30 5.99 4.85
CA TYR A 85 8.83 7.19 5.54
C TYR A 85 9.86 7.94 4.68
N ASP A 86 10.76 7.23 4.01
CA ASP A 86 11.73 7.84 3.09
C ASP A 86 11.04 8.62 1.95
N ILE A 87 9.84 8.21 1.53
CA ILE A 87 9.04 8.96 0.55
C ILE A 87 8.42 10.20 1.19
N PHE A 88 7.85 10.08 2.39
CA PHE A 88 7.25 11.20 3.11
C PHE A 88 8.28 12.29 3.47
N GLU A 89 9.49 11.90 3.87
CA GLU A 89 10.61 12.79 4.22
C GLU A 89 11.03 13.72 3.06
N GLN A 90 10.72 13.37 1.80
CA GLN A 90 11.00 14.21 0.64
C GLN A 90 10.16 15.49 0.61
N SER A 91 9.04 15.53 1.34
CA SER A 91 8.06 16.63 1.27
C SER A 91 7.47 17.03 2.63
N MET A 92 7.80 16.31 3.71
CA MET A 92 7.28 16.54 5.05
C MET A 92 8.40 16.60 6.08
N THR A 93 8.21 17.44 7.10
CA THR A 93 9.06 17.44 8.30
C THR A 93 8.70 16.29 9.22
N HIS A 94 9.65 15.85 10.06
CA HIS A 94 9.43 14.79 11.05
C HIS A 94 8.21 15.06 11.94
N ASN A 95 8.10 16.28 12.49
CA ASN A 95 6.94 16.69 13.30
C ASN A 95 5.59 16.59 12.57
N GLN A 96 5.56 16.82 11.24
CA GLN A 96 4.32 16.65 10.47
C GLN A 96 3.97 15.18 10.29
N MET A 97 4.98 14.34 10.04
CA MET A 97 4.80 12.89 9.90
C MET A 97 4.30 12.29 11.22
N ASP A 98 4.96 12.56 12.34
CA ASP A 98 4.58 12.03 13.67
C ASP A 98 3.16 12.43 14.08
N ARG A 99 2.70 13.60 13.65
CA ARG A 99 1.36 14.10 13.95
C ARG A 99 0.27 13.47 13.09
N CYS A 100 0.58 13.10 11.85
CA CYS A 100 -0.42 12.75 10.85
C CYS A 100 -0.39 11.28 10.43
N ILE A 101 0.74 10.61 10.57
CA ILE A 101 0.97 9.24 10.11
C ILE A 101 1.03 8.31 11.32
N CYS A 102 0.26 7.23 11.27
CA CYS A 102 0.29 6.19 12.29
C CYS A 102 0.51 4.83 11.61
N ILE A 103 1.34 3.99 12.21
CA ILE A 103 1.50 2.60 11.80
C ILE A 103 0.49 1.76 12.59
N GLU A 104 -0.33 0.97 11.89
CA GLU A 104 -1.34 0.12 12.52
C GLU A 104 -1.20 -1.30 11.99
N PRO A 105 -0.76 -2.27 12.82
CA PRO A 105 -0.78 -3.67 12.43
C PRO A 105 -2.20 -4.14 12.08
N LEU A 106 -2.37 -4.97 11.04
CA LEU A 106 -3.71 -5.42 10.60
C LEU A 106 -4.54 -6.05 11.73
N GLY A 107 -3.91 -6.79 12.64
CA GLY A 107 -4.58 -7.40 13.79
C GLY A 107 -5.22 -6.39 14.75
N TYR A 108 -4.63 -5.19 14.88
CA TYR A 108 -5.05 -4.11 15.77
C TYR A 108 -6.19 -3.28 15.18
N MET A 109 -6.49 -3.48 13.91
CA MET A 109 -7.64 -2.85 13.24
C MET A 109 -8.95 -3.57 13.56
N ARG A 110 -8.91 -4.75 14.20
CA ARG A 110 -10.12 -5.53 14.51
C ARG A 110 -11.10 -4.74 15.38
N GLY A 111 -12.37 -4.70 14.97
CA GLY A 111 -13.44 -4.02 15.73
C GLY A 111 -13.39 -2.50 15.68
N ARG A 112 -12.50 -1.90 14.88
CA ARG A 112 -12.41 -0.45 14.70
C ARG A 112 -13.13 -0.01 13.43
N THR A 113 -13.55 1.26 13.43
CA THR A 113 -14.02 1.96 12.24
C THR A 113 -13.17 3.22 12.10
N PHE A 114 -12.61 3.44 10.92
CA PHE A 114 -11.81 4.64 10.65
C PHE A 114 -12.67 5.65 9.91
N ASN A 115 -12.77 6.86 10.44
CA ASN A 115 -13.42 8.00 9.80
C ASN A 115 -12.36 9.04 9.45
N HIS A 116 -12.57 9.77 8.35
CA HIS A 116 -11.70 10.85 7.86
C HIS A 116 -10.21 10.46 7.82
N THR A 117 -9.94 9.21 7.40
CA THR A 117 -8.59 8.63 7.39
C THR A 117 -8.23 8.15 5.98
N LEU A 118 -6.98 8.37 5.56
CA LEU A 118 -6.43 7.69 4.39
C LEU A 118 -5.60 6.49 4.87
N ILE A 119 -6.01 5.28 4.53
CA ILE A 119 -5.31 4.05 4.89
C ILE A 119 -4.53 3.58 3.67
N ILE A 120 -3.22 3.38 3.79
CA ILE A 120 -2.40 2.68 2.80
C ILE A 120 -2.07 1.30 3.38
N ALA A 121 -2.59 0.27 2.71
CA ALA A 121 -2.33 -1.13 3.02
C ALA A 121 -1.41 -1.68 1.95
N ASP A 122 -0.12 -1.81 2.28
CA ASP A 122 0.92 -2.21 1.34
C ASP A 122 1.22 -3.70 1.42
N GLU A 123 1.79 -4.23 0.34
CA GLU A 123 2.24 -5.63 0.22
C GLU A 123 1.11 -6.63 0.54
N MET A 124 -0.10 -6.32 0.07
CA MET A 124 -1.32 -7.03 0.45
C MET A 124 -1.50 -8.38 -0.23
N GLN A 125 -0.63 -8.75 -1.18
CA GLN A 125 -0.54 -10.13 -1.67
C GLN A 125 -0.22 -11.11 -0.52
N ASN A 126 0.43 -10.60 0.53
CA ASN A 126 0.77 -11.35 1.73
C ASN A 126 -0.36 -11.40 2.77
N SER A 127 -1.55 -10.91 2.43
CA SER A 127 -2.73 -11.01 3.29
C SER A 127 -3.51 -12.28 2.99
N THR A 128 -4.13 -12.87 4.02
CA THR A 128 -5.17 -13.88 3.83
C THR A 128 -6.51 -13.23 3.42
N PRO A 129 -7.46 -13.96 2.80
CA PRO A 129 -8.79 -13.45 2.51
C PRO A 129 -9.51 -12.87 3.76
N ASN A 130 -9.26 -13.46 4.93
CA ASN A 130 -9.82 -12.98 6.20
C ASN A 130 -9.23 -11.64 6.62
N GLN A 131 -7.92 -11.44 6.45
CA GLN A 131 -7.26 -10.16 6.71
C GLN A 131 -7.72 -9.07 5.72
N MET A 132 -7.85 -9.42 4.44
CA MET A 132 -8.39 -8.50 3.42
C MET A 132 -9.82 -8.06 3.78
N LYS A 133 -10.70 -9.02 4.13
CA LYS A 133 -12.06 -8.71 4.61
C LYS A 133 -12.04 -7.86 5.88
N LEU A 134 -11.16 -8.18 6.83
CA LEU A 134 -11.02 -7.42 8.07
C LEU A 134 -10.68 -5.96 7.78
N LEU A 135 -9.70 -5.69 6.92
CA LEU A 135 -9.26 -4.34 6.55
C LEU A 135 -10.38 -3.56 5.84
N LEU A 136 -10.94 -4.11 4.77
CA LEU A 136 -11.89 -3.39 3.92
C LEU A 136 -13.19 -3.05 4.66
N THR A 137 -13.56 -3.87 5.66
CA THR A 137 -14.73 -3.61 6.54
C THR A 137 -14.45 -2.65 7.69
N ARG A 138 -13.31 -1.94 7.70
CA ARG A 138 -13.03 -0.81 8.62
C ARG A 138 -13.32 0.55 8.01
N LEU A 139 -13.72 0.58 6.73
CA LEU A 139 -14.09 1.80 6.02
C LEU A 139 -15.25 2.51 6.74
N GLY A 140 -14.99 3.74 7.18
CA GLY A 140 -16.00 4.65 7.73
C GLY A 140 -16.14 5.92 6.89
N GLU A 141 -16.84 6.91 7.44
CA GLU A 141 -17.16 8.15 6.73
C GLU A 141 -15.90 8.95 6.36
N GLY A 142 -15.83 9.42 5.12
CA GLY A 142 -14.71 10.24 4.65
C GLY A 142 -13.36 9.53 4.62
N THR A 143 -13.35 8.19 4.76
CA THR A 143 -12.14 7.38 4.71
C THR A 143 -11.89 6.89 3.30
N LYS A 144 -10.61 6.77 2.93
CA LYS A 144 -10.16 6.12 1.71
C LYS A 144 -9.14 5.05 2.05
N ILE A 145 -9.29 3.87 1.46
CA ILE A 145 -8.37 2.74 1.60
C ILE A 145 -7.69 2.52 0.26
N VAL A 146 -6.37 2.54 0.26
CA VAL A 146 -5.52 2.21 -0.87
C VAL A 146 -4.84 0.89 -0.56
N VAL A 147 -5.12 -0.14 -1.35
CA VAL A 147 -4.53 -1.47 -1.26
C VAL A 147 -3.49 -1.58 -2.38
N THR A 148 -2.25 -1.90 -2.03
CA THR A 148 -1.17 -2.14 -3.00
C THR A 148 -0.60 -3.53 -2.83
N GLY A 149 -0.18 -4.13 -3.94
CA GLY A 149 0.50 -5.42 -3.91
C GLY A 149 0.91 -5.91 -5.29
N ASP A 150 1.58 -7.04 -5.30
CA ASP A 150 2.05 -7.74 -6.50
C ASP A 150 1.52 -9.18 -6.46
N LEU A 151 0.67 -9.55 -7.41
CA LEU A 151 0.00 -10.85 -7.39
C LEU A 151 0.98 -12.02 -7.57
N GLU A 152 2.15 -11.78 -8.17
CA GLU A 152 3.16 -12.80 -8.46
C GLU A 152 4.22 -12.93 -7.34
N GLN A 153 4.26 -12.01 -6.38
CA GLN A 153 5.27 -11.96 -5.30
C GLN A 153 4.66 -12.25 -3.92
N SER A 154 3.80 -13.27 -3.84
CA SER A 154 3.23 -13.72 -2.56
C SER A 154 4.25 -14.55 -1.79
N ASP A 155 4.61 -14.10 -0.59
CA ASP A 155 5.41 -14.86 0.39
C ASP A 155 4.54 -15.81 1.23
N LEU A 156 3.22 -15.79 1.03
CA LEU A 156 2.28 -16.60 1.79
C LEU A 156 2.21 -18.03 1.23
N GLU A 157 2.40 -19.04 2.09
CA GLU A 157 2.22 -20.46 1.73
C GLU A 157 0.74 -20.86 1.52
N GLY A 158 -0.20 -19.95 1.79
CA GLY A 158 -1.64 -20.17 1.77
C GLY A 158 -2.39 -19.28 0.78
N ALA A 159 -3.71 -19.19 0.96
CA ALA A 159 -4.55 -18.41 0.06
C ALA A 159 -4.22 -16.91 0.11
N ASN A 160 -3.88 -16.34 -1.04
CA ASN A 160 -3.65 -14.91 -1.24
C ASN A 160 -4.99 -14.14 -1.27
N GLY A 161 -5.17 -13.23 -0.32
CA GLY A 161 -6.38 -12.43 -0.15
C GLY A 161 -6.56 -11.35 -1.20
N LEU A 162 -5.47 -10.78 -1.72
CA LEU A 162 -5.50 -9.79 -2.79
C LEU A 162 -5.90 -10.44 -4.11
N GLU A 163 -5.28 -11.58 -4.46
CA GLU A 163 -5.65 -12.37 -5.64
C GLU A 163 -7.12 -12.81 -5.57
N ASN A 164 -7.56 -13.34 -4.41
CA ASN A 164 -8.95 -13.76 -4.23
C ASN A 164 -9.95 -12.61 -4.44
N LEU A 165 -9.61 -11.41 -3.97
CA LEU A 165 -10.45 -10.22 -4.13
C LEU A 165 -10.50 -9.78 -5.59
N VAL A 166 -9.35 -9.66 -6.25
CA VAL A 166 -9.25 -9.29 -7.67
C VAL A 166 -10.05 -10.26 -8.53
N TYR A 167 -9.87 -11.57 -8.32
CA TYR A 167 -10.62 -12.61 -9.02
C TYR A 167 -12.15 -12.47 -8.84
N LYS A 168 -12.62 -12.25 -7.60
CA LYS A 168 -14.05 -12.10 -7.31
C LYS A 168 -14.67 -10.83 -7.90
N MET A 169 -13.88 -9.79 -8.09
CA MET A 169 -14.34 -8.53 -8.68
C MET A 169 -14.37 -8.56 -10.21
N GLN A 170 -13.82 -9.61 -10.84
CA GLN A 170 -13.83 -9.75 -12.29
C GLN A 170 -15.28 -9.69 -12.80
N CYS A 171 -15.48 -8.89 -13.84
CA CYS A 171 -16.78 -8.67 -14.49
C CYS A 171 -17.87 -8.02 -13.60
N MET A 172 -17.50 -7.37 -12.50
CA MET A 172 -18.42 -6.56 -11.68
C MET A 172 -18.23 -5.06 -11.95
N GLU A 173 -19.32 -4.34 -12.16
CA GLU A 173 -19.31 -2.89 -12.10
C GLU A 173 -19.45 -2.46 -10.62
N LEU A 174 -18.47 -1.71 -10.13
CA LEU A 174 -18.37 -1.34 -8.72
C LEU A 174 -18.33 0.18 -8.56
N ASP A 175 -19.32 0.71 -7.86
CA ASP A 175 -19.42 2.15 -7.60
C ASP A 175 -18.33 2.66 -6.63
N TYR A 176 -17.98 1.83 -5.65
CA TYR A 176 -17.12 2.24 -4.53
C TYR A 176 -15.69 1.72 -4.60
N ILE A 177 -15.43 0.73 -5.46
CA ILE A 177 -14.13 0.09 -5.59
C ILE A 177 -13.60 0.34 -7.00
N GLN A 178 -12.31 0.63 -7.12
CA GLN A 178 -11.62 0.64 -8.41
C GLN A 178 -10.33 -0.13 -8.30
N HIS A 179 -10.17 -1.09 -9.20
CA HIS A 179 -8.93 -1.82 -9.40
C HIS A 179 -8.20 -1.24 -10.60
N VAL A 180 -6.90 -1.02 -10.45
CA VAL A 180 -5.97 -0.64 -11.51
C VAL A 180 -4.80 -1.59 -11.48
N GLU A 181 -4.55 -2.22 -12.62
CA GLU A 181 -3.39 -3.06 -12.85
C GLU A 181 -2.33 -2.24 -13.61
N MET A 182 -1.11 -2.23 -13.08
CA MET A 182 0.09 -1.73 -13.74
C MET A 182 0.92 -2.91 -14.20
N GLU A 183 1.50 -2.80 -15.38
CA GLU A 183 2.20 -3.90 -16.06
C GLU A 183 3.72 -3.66 -16.08
N ASP A 184 4.48 -4.58 -16.67
CA ASP A 184 5.94 -4.47 -16.77
C ASP A 184 6.41 -3.19 -17.49
N ASP A 185 5.63 -2.71 -18.46
CA ASP A 185 5.88 -1.44 -19.17
C ASP A 185 5.78 -0.20 -18.27
N ASP A 186 5.16 -0.33 -17.09
CA ASP A 186 5.08 0.73 -16.09
C ASP A 186 6.28 0.73 -15.12
N ILE A 187 7.19 -0.24 -15.23
CA ILE A 187 8.39 -0.33 -14.36
C ILE A 187 9.41 0.73 -14.78
N ILE A 188 9.76 1.59 -13.83
CA ILE A 188 10.77 2.64 -14.05
C ILE A 188 11.93 2.42 -13.09
N ARG A 189 13.00 1.84 -13.62
CA ARG A 189 14.23 1.56 -12.89
C ARG A 189 15.43 2.10 -13.65
N HIS A 190 16.53 2.32 -12.93
CA HIS A 190 17.79 2.65 -13.58
C HIS A 190 18.20 1.50 -14.52
N PRO A 191 18.72 1.77 -15.75
CA PRO A 191 19.07 0.72 -16.71
C PRO A 191 20.00 -0.36 -16.15
N ALA A 192 20.92 0.00 -15.25
CA ALA A 192 21.79 -0.95 -14.55
C ALA A 192 21.02 -2.04 -13.77
N VAL A 193 19.82 -1.76 -13.24
CA VAL A 193 19.02 -2.77 -12.55
C VAL A 193 18.54 -3.85 -13.52
N LYS A 194 18.21 -3.47 -14.76
CA LYS A 194 17.83 -4.42 -15.81
C LYS A 194 19.00 -5.33 -16.18
N GLU A 195 20.21 -4.76 -16.23
CA GLU A 195 21.45 -5.52 -16.47
C GLU A 195 21.71 -6.53 -15.35
N VAL A 196 21.61 -6.10 -14.08
CA VAL A 196 21.78 -6.98 -12.91
C VAL A 196 20.76 -8.12 -12.90
N LEU A 197 19.48 -7.83 -13.13
CA LEU A 197 18.45 -8.87 -13.21
C LEU A 197 18.70 -9.85 -14.36
N GLY A 198 19.16 -9.36 -15.52
CA GLY A 198 19.54 -10.23 -16.63
C GLY A 198 20.70 -11.18 -16.34
N ILE A 199 21.55 -10.86 -15.35
CA ILE A 199 22.63 -11.74 -14.87
C ILE A 199 22.10 -12.74 -13.83
N LEU A 200 21.29 -12.28 -12.87
CA LEU A 200 20.80 -13.09 -11.74
C LEU A 200 19.62 -14.01 -12.08
N SER A 201 18.86 -13.71 -13.14
CA SER A 201 17.71 -14.50 -13.58
C SER A 201 18.08 -15.61 -14.60
N LYS A 202 19.38 -15.89 -14.79
CA LYS A 202 19.91 -17.01 -15.58
C LYS A 202 20.45 -18.10 -14.66
#